data_AF-A0A921N1N3-F1
#
_entry.id   AF-A0A921N1N3-F1
#
_cell.length_a   1.000
_cell.length_b   1.000
_cell.length_c   1.000
_cell.angle_alpha   90.00
_cell.angle_beta   90.00
_cell.angle_gamma   90.00
#
_symmetry.space_group_name_H-M   'P 1'
#
loop_
_entity.id
_entity.type
_entity.pdbx_description
1 polymer ?
#
loop_
_entity_poly.entity_id
_entity_poly.type
_entity_poly.pdbx_seq_one_letter_code
_entity_poly.pdbx_strand_id
1 'polypeptide(L)'
;MVDGDVLNEVVIPLMNVNRRARNGDVDPNEPHKQQIYVTTAGYKNTFAYDKLKQIIVWMATKDDNTAFAFGGSWRTPVLHKLLDPEFVDQLKEDGTFNPLSFEREYESTWTGSGEDSFFSEDMITKNRIIKEFEAEPNFKVSDSNKFEIRYVISVDVARSEGNQNANTVATVGKVRVNLLNGNCTTSIVNMFVFHGEHFEEQAIKVKKLTFKYKAEMCIADLNGLGAGIADYMVKENIDEHGEIFPPFSIVNDERFDKYKTDDSLPLLYAMRSQGIAGAIHVNCLSQISSSKVKFLIDEMEAKTILTQGRNKLEGKELNEKLIPYMNTTFLKDEMLNLRAKQAGKDLVLDRINKKVQKDRFSSLEYLLWYVKEIEDKLKEELKSGNNDDITFVLW
;
A
#
# COMPACT_ATOMS: atom_id res chain seq x y z
N MET A 1 17.26 3.81 -6.62
CA MET A 1 17.70 5.03 -5.92
C MET A 1 19.22 4.96 -5.79
N VAL A 2 19.94 6.08 -5.91
CA VAL A 2 21.42 6.07 -5.77
C VAL A 2 21.78 5.73 -4.32
N ASP A 3 22.70 4.79 -4.15
CA ASP A 3 23.27 4.47 -2.84
C ASP A 3 24.20 5.61 -2.41
N GLY A 4 23.80 6.32 -1.35
CA GLY A 4 24.52 7.48 -0.83
C GLY A 4 25.90 7.13 -0.29
N ASP A 5 26.08 5.92 0.25
CA ASP A 5 27.33 5.46 0.83
C ASP A 5 28.33 5.17 -0.29
N VAL A 6 27.90 4.44 -1.31
CA VAL A 6 28.74 4.18 -2.51
C VAL A 6 29.14 5.49 -3.19
N LEU A 7 28.22 6.45 -3.33
CA LEU A 7 28.53 7.74 -3.94
C LEU A 7 29.58 8.52 -3.12
N ASN A 8 29.39 8.64 -1.81
CA ASN A 8 30.24 9.47 -0.96
C ASN A 8 31.59 8.82 -0.64
N GLU A 9 31.64 7.50 -0.47
CA GLU A 9 32.84 6.78 -0.05
C GLU A 9 33.68 6.26 -1.22
N VAL A 10 33.06 6.00 -2.38
CA VAL A 10 33.76 5.40 -3.52
C VAL A 10 33.87 6.39 -4.68
N VAL A 11 32.76 6.96 -5.14
CA VAL A 11 32.75 7.75 -6.38
C VAL A 11 33.37 9.12 -6.20
N ILE A 12 32.96 9.89 -5.18
CA ILE A 12 33.47 11.25 -4.94
C ILE A 12 34.99 11.27 -4.69
N PRO A 13 35.58 10.34 -3.90
CA PRO A 13 37.03 10.31 -3.70
C PRO A 13 37.86 10.04 -4.96
N LEU A 14 37.30 9.32 -5.95
CA LEU A 14 37.96 9.09 -7.25
C LEU A 14 38.01 10.35 -8.12
N MET A 15 37.20 11.36 -7.83
CA MET A 15 37.21 12.65 -8.53
C MET A 15 38.29 13.60 -8.00
N ASN A 16 39.34 13.12 -7.34
CA ASN A 16 40.31 13.98 -6.65
C ASN A 16 41.30 14.73 -7.56
N VAL A 17 41.44 14.33 -8.83
CA VAL A 17 42.37 14.96 -9.79
C VAL A 17 41.65 16.01 -10.65
N ASN A 18 42.25 17.21 -10.75
CA ASN A 18 41.76 18.25 -11.67
C ASN A 18 42.14 17.91 -13.12
N ARG A 19 41.28 18.29 -14.08
CA ARG A 19 41.58 18.12 -15.50
C ARG A 19 42.75 19.04 -15.87
N ARG A 20 43.73 18.49 -16.59
CA ARG A 20 44.82 19.27 -17.17
C ARG A 20 44.43 19.73 -18.56
N ALA A 21 44.61 21.01 -18.85
CA ALA A 21 44.43 21.56 -20.18
C ALA A 21 45.54 21.06 -21.12
N ARG A 22 45.44 21.40 -22.41
CA ARG A 22 46.37 20.92 -23.45
C ARG A 22 47.84 21.29 -23.19
N ASN A 23 48.09 22.34 -22.43
CA ASN A 23 49.42 22.78 -21.99
C ASN A 23 49.98 22.00 -20.78
N GLY A 24 49.20 21.10 -20.18
CA GLY A 24 49.58 20.31 -19.01
C GLY A 24 49.28 20.97 -17.66
N ASP A 25 48.84 22.22 -17.66
CA ASP A 25 48.46 23.00 -16.47
C ASP A 25 46.97 22.84 -16.13
N VAL A 26 46.61 23.17 -14.89
CA VAL A 26 45.22 23.23 -14.46
C VAL A 26 44.70 24.65 -14.69
N ASP A 27 43.62 24.79 -15.46
CA ASP A 27 42.96 26.08 -15.65
C ASP A 27 42.18 26.44 -14.36
N PRO A 28 42.51 27.58 -13.70
CA PRO A 28 41.82 28.01 -12.49
C PRO A 28 40.38 28.50 -12.74
N ASN A 29 40.01 28.82 -13.97
CA ASN A 29 38.66 29.28 -14.34
C ASN A 29 37.75 28.15 -14.83
N GLU A 30 38.31 26.96 -15.10
CA GLU A 30 37.52 25.79 -15.48
C GLU A 30 36.92 25.15 -14.22
N PRO A 31 35.59 24.96 -14.14
CA PRO A 31 34.98 24.23 -13.04
C PRO A 31 35.41 22.75 -13.10
N HIS A 32 36.26 22.34 -12.16
CA HIS A 32 36.69 20.94 -12.01
C HIS A 32 35.73 20.16 -11.12
N LYS A 33 35.72 18.83 -11.27
CA LYS A 33 35.00 17.90 -10.37
C LYS A 33 33.49 18.16 -10.29
N GLN A 34 32.90 18.59 -11.41
CA GLN A 34 31.47 18.87 -11.48
C GLN A 34 30.64 17.64 -11.13
N GLN A 35 29.68 17.84 -10.23
CA GLN A 35 28.70 16.83 -9.85
C GLN A 35 27.33 17.32 -10.33
N ILE A 36 26.71 16.57 -11.23
CA ILE A 36 25.39 16.89 -11.77
C ILE A 36 24.41 15.84 -11.26
N TYR A 37 23.42 16.32 -10.50
CA TYR A 37 22.34 15.50 -9.97
C TYR A 37 21.06 15.85 -10.70
N VAL A 38 20.44 14.85 -11.33
CA VAL A 38 19.14 14.99 -11.99
C VAL A 38 18.21 13.96 -11.36
N THR A 39 17.11 14.44 -10.79
CA THR A 39 16.10 13.59 -10.15
C THR A 39 14.75 14.29 -10.20
N THR A 40 13.68 13.50 -10.16
CA THR A 40 12.36 13.96 -9.76
C THR A 40 12.29 14.09 -8.23
N ALA A 41 11.35 14.88 -7.71
CA ALA A 41 11.11 14.94 -6.28
C ALA A 41 10.66 13.57 -5.75
N GLY A 42 11.27 13.12 -4.65
CA GLY A 42 10.97 11.85 -3.99
C GLY A 42 10.38 12.04 -2.59
N TYR A 43 10.71 11.12 -1.69
CA TYR A 43 10.37 11.24 -0.27
C TYR A 43 11.43 12.05 0.50
N LYS A 44 11.00 12.82 1.50
CA LYS A 44 11.88 13.69 2.32
C LYS A 44 12.92 12.94 3.16
N ASN A 45 12.74 11.66 3.41
CA ASN A 45 13.65 10.84 4.19
C ASN A 45 14.70 10.10 3.31
N THR A 46 14.88 10.54 2.06
CA THR A 46 15.82 9.94 1.12
C THR A 46 17.11 10.74 1.01
N PHE A 47 18.20 10.05 0.64
CA PHE A 47 19.50 10.68 0.37
C PHE A 47 19.40 11.86 -0.63
N ALA A 48 18.56 11.71 -1.66
CA ALA A 48 18.40 12.74 -2.68
C ALA A 48 17.80 14.04 -2.10
N TYR A 49 16.90 13.95 -1.12
CA TYR A 49 16.37 15.13 -0.43
C TYR A 49 17.43 15.81 0.44
N ASP A 50 18.23 15.05 1.16
CA ASP A 50 19.34 15.59 1.96
C ASP A 50 20.38 16.27 1.08
N LYS A 51 20.68 15.68 -0.09
CA LYS A 51 21.58 16.28 -1.07
C LYS A 51 21.02 17.58 -1.65
N LEU A 52 19.72 17.63 -1.97
CA LEU A 52 19.06 18.85 -2.42
C LEU A 52 19.16 19.96 -1.35
N LYS A 53 18.84 19.66 -0.09
CA LYS A 53 18.99 20.62 1.03
C LYS A 53 20.42 21.15 1.10
N GLN A 54 21.42 20.26 1.01
CA GLN A 54 22.83 20.64 1.02
C GLN A 54 23.18 21.60 -0.12
N ILE A 55 22.75 21.31 -1.35
CA ILE A 55 23.05 22.15 -2.53
C ILE A 55 22.35 23.51 -2.41
N ILE A 56 21.11 23.56 -1.93
CA ILE A 56 20.39 24.83 -1.70
C ILE A 56 21.13 25.68 -0.65
N VAL A 57 21.55 25.07 0.46
CA VAL A 57 22.33 25.78 1.50
C VAL A 57 23.66 26.28 0.92
N TRP A 58 24.36 25.49 0.10
CA TRP A 58 25.59 25.93 -0.55
C TRP A 58 25.36 27.05 -1.56
N MET A 59 24.29 27.00 -2.34
CA MET A 59 23.94 28.06 -3.29
C MET A 59 23.70 29.40 -2.57
N ALA A 60 23.19 29.36 -1.34
CA ALA A 60 22.93 30.55 -0.55
C ALA A 60 24.13 31.04 0.28
N THR A 61 25.05 30.14 0.67
CA THR A 61 26.12 30.46 1.65
C THR A 61 27.54 30.46 1.09
N LYS A 62 27.78 29.86 -0.09
CA LYS A 62 29.11 29.87 -0.70
C LYS A 62 29.23 31.02 -1.70
N ASP A 63 30.22 31.88 -1.47
CA ASP A 63 30.46 33.10 -2.24
C ASP A 63 31.02 32.84 -3.66
N ASP A 64 31.31 31.58 -4.01
CA ASP A 64 32.05 31.18 -5.22
C ASP A 64 31.15 30.66 -6.36
N ASN A 65 29.82 30.79 -6.25
CA ASN A 65 28.85 30.24 -7.23
C ASN A 65 29.08 28.74 -7.54
N THR A 66 29.66 27.99 -6.60
CA THR A 66 29.99 26.56 -6.82
C THR A 66 28.80 25.62 -6.72
N ALA A 67 27.62 26.13 -6.34
CA ALA A 67 26.41 25.36 -6.20
C ALA A 67 25.25 26.05 -6.92
N PHE A 68 24.46 25.25 -7.61
CA PHE A 68 23.25 25.69 -8.30
C PHE A 68 22.18 24.62 -8.15
N ALA A 69 20.98 25.02 -7.73
CA ALA A 69 19.82 24.16 -7.66
C ALA A 69 18.66 24.83 -8.41
N PHE A 70 18.01 24.08 -9.29
CA PHE A 70 16.79 24.51 -9.97
C PHE A 70 15.80 23.36 -10.07
N GLY A 71 14.52 23.70 -10.11
CA GLY A 71 13.42 22.77 -10.30
C GLY A 71 12.31 23.45 -11.10
N GLY A 72 11.48 22.65 -11.77
CA GLY A 72 10.36 23.13 -12.57
C GLY A 72 9.14 22.27 -12.33
N SER A 73 7.96 22.86 -12.52
CA SER A 73 6.71 22.09 -12.54
C SER A 73 6.20 21.93 -13.97
N TRP A 74 5.16 21.12 -14.14
CA TRP A 74 4.40 20.95 -15.38
C TRP A 74 3.91 22.27 -16.00
N ARG A 75 3.86 23.36 -15.22
CA ARG A 75 3.50 24.71 -15.69
C ARG A 75 4.50 25.27 -16.71
N THR A 76 5.79 24.93 -16.59
CA THR A 76 6.83 25.39 -17.52
C THR A 76 6.62 24.84 -18.93
N PRO A 77 6.49 23.52 -19.16
CA PRO A 77 6.22 23.02 -20.51
C PRO A 77 4.85 23.47 -21.05
N VAL A 78 3.83 23.67 -20.20
CA VAL A 78 2.55 24.28 -20.63
C VAL A 78 2.74 25.71 -21.14
N LEU A 79 3.48 26.55 -20.41
CA LEU A 79 3.79 27.93 -20.84
C LEU A 79 4.48 27.97 -22.20
N HIS A 80 5.38 27.02 -22.45
CA HIS A 80 6.10 26.89 -23.71
C HIS A 80 5.34 26.11 -24.80
N LYS A 81 4.06 25.78 -24.58
CA LYS A 81 3.20 25.03 -25.50
C LYS A 81 3.76 23.64 -25.88
N LEU A 82 4.55 23.05 -24.99
CA LEU A 82 5.09 21.70 -25.11
C LEU A 82 4.19 20.65 -24.46
N LEU A 83 3.30 21.06 -23.56
CA LEU A 83 2.32 20.21 -22.89
C LEU A 83 0.94 20.83 -22.99
N ASP A 84 -0.07 20.02 -23.29
CA ASP A 84 -1.47 20.43 -23.29
C ASP A 84 -1.98 20.55 -21.84
N PRO A 85 -2.55 21.71 -21.44
CA PRO A 85 -3.24 21.84 -20.15
C PRO A 85 -4.28 20.75 -19.90
N GLU A 86 -5.06 20.35 -20.92
CA GLU A 86 -6.14 19.37 -20.77
C GLU A 86 -5.61 17.99 -20.35
N PHE A 87 -4.41 17.62 -20.81
CA PHE A 87 -3.76 16.37 -20.42
C PHE A 87 -3.48 16.32 -18.91
N VAL A 88 -3.10 17.44 -18.31
CA VAL A 88 -2.82 17.53 -16.86
C VAL A 88 -4.09 17.42 -16.03
N ASP A 89 -5.21 17.94 -16.54
CA ASP A 89 -6.49 17.85 -15.86
C ASP A 89 -7.09 16.44 -15.98
N GLN A 90 -6.99 15.80 -17.15
CA GLN A 90 -7.35 14.39 -17.33
C GLN A 90 -6.55 13.46 -16.39
N LEU A 91 -5.26 13.72 -16.19
CA LEU A 91 -4.42 12.99 -15.24
C LEU A 91 -4.95 13.05 -13.79
N LYS A 92 -5.55 14.18 -13.39
CA LYS A 92 -6.12 14.35 -12.04
C LYS A 92 -7.49 13.70 -11.88
N GLU A 93 -8.19 13.50 -12.99
CA GLU A 93 -9.50 12.83 -13.04
C GLU A 93 -9.37 11.30 -13.13
N ASP A 94 -8.18 10.79 -13.44
CA ASP A 94 -7.91 9.35 -13.53
C ASP A 94 -8.16 8.63 -12.19
N GLY A 95 -8.83 7.48 -12.23
CA GLY A 95 -9.12 6.67 -11.02
C GLY A 95 -7.87 6.13 -10.31
N THR A 96 -6.72 6.11 -10.99
CA THR A 96 -5.41 5.77 -10.43
C THR A 96 -4.63 6.99 -9.93
N PHE A 97 -5.24 8.18 -9.92
CA PHE A 97 -4.60 9.40 -9.48
C PHE A 97 -4.18 9.33 -8.01
N ASN A 98 -2.89 9.58 -7.76
CA ASN A 98 -2.35 9.78 -6.42
C ASN A 98 -1.84 11.24 -6.29
N PRO A 99 -2.40 12.04 -5.37
CA PRO A 99 -1.99 13.41 -5.15
C PRO A 99 -0.50 13.57 -4.80
N LEU A 100 0.09 12.69 -4.00
CA LEU A 100 1.51 12.76 -3.63
C LEU A 100 2.41 12.40 -4.82
N SER A 101 2.04 11.38 -5.60
CA SER A 101 2.76 11.07 -6.84
C SER A 101 2.69 12.23 -7.82
N PHE A 102 1.54 12.91 -7.94
CA PHE A 102 1.43 14.10 -8.78
C PHE A 102 2.28 15.28 -8.27
N GLU A 103 2.27 15.54 -6.96
CA GLU A 103 3.11 16.56 -6.32
C GLU A 103 4.60 16.28 -6.60
N ARG A 104 5.03 15.02 -6.53
CA ARG A 104 6.40 14.58 -6.83
C ARG A 104 6.76 14.73 -8.30
N GLU A 105 5.97 14.11 -9.19
CA GLU A 105 6.28 13.97 -10.61
C GLU A 105 6.03 15.26 -11.41
N TYR A 106 4.97 16.00 -11.08
CA TYR A 106 4.53 17.15 -11.87
C TYR A 106 4.78 18.48 -11.16
N GLU A 107 4.77 18.54 -9.83
CA GLU A 107 4.97 19.81 -9.09
C GLU A 107 6.37 20.00 -8.51
N SER A 108 7.28 19.03 -8.69
CA SER A 108 8.62 19.04 -8.08
C SER A 108 8.59 19.26 -6.56
N THR A 109 7.53 18.78 -5.90
CA THR A 109 7.33 18.91 -4.46
C THR A 109 7.72 17.61 -3.77
N TRP A 110 8.69 17.68 -2.86
CA TRP A 110 9.10 16.53 -2.06
C TRP A 110 8.04 16.21 -1.02
N THR A 111 7.53 14.98 -1.09
CA THR A 111 6.42 14.50 -0.24
C THR A 111 6.93 13.59 0.88
N GLY A 112 6.03 13.16 1.77
CA GLY A 112 6.41 12.49 3.00
C GLY A 112 6.84 13.49 4.08
N SER A 113 6.78 13.06 5.34
CA SER A 113 7.15 13.89 6.48
C SER A 113 8.56 13.62 6.98
N GLY A 114 9.14 14.63 7.63
CA GLY A 114 10.28 14.43 8.55
C GLY A 114 9.88 13.60 9.77
N GLU A 115 10.74 13.59 10.80
CA GLU A 115 10.79 12.72 12.00
C GLU A 115 9.46 12.31 12.69
N ASP A 116 8.31 12.92 12.38
CA ASP A 116 6.99 12.71 12.99
C ASP A 116 6.08 11.66 12.29
N SER A 117 6.52 10.98 11.23
CA SER A 117 5.72 9.90 10.58
C SER A 117 5.59 8.68 11.48
N PHE A 118 4.40 8.09 11.58
CA PHE A 118 4.19 6.87 12.36
C PHE A 118 4.84 5.63 11.71
N PHE A 119 4.87 5.58 10.38
CA PHE A 119 5.56 4.55 9.61
C PHE A 119 6.80 5.14 8.93
N SER A 120 7.91 4.39 8.88
CA SER A 120 9.08 4.77 8.10
C SER A 120 9.12 4.08 6.73
N GLU A 121 9.71 4.73 5.74
CA GLU A 121 9.80 4.21 4.37
C GLU A 121 10.51 2.86 4.29
N ASP A 122 11.57 2.72 5.08
CA ASP A 122 12.39 1.51 5.14
C ASP A 122 11.58 0.28 5.52
N MET A 123 10.62 0.42 6.44
CA MET A 123 9.81 -0.70 6.93
C MET A 123 8.96 -1.30 5.81
N ILE A 124 8.41 -0.46 4.92
CA ILE A 124 7.58 -0.95 3.82
C ILE A 124 8.47 -1.44 2.68
N THR A 125 9.47 -0.65 2.30
CA THR A 125 10.32 -0.92 1.14
C THR A 125 11.09 -2.24 1.30
N LYS A 126 11.62 -2.54 2.50
CA LYS A 126 12.30 -3.82 2.78
C LYS A 126 11.37 -5.05 2.69
N ASN A 127 10.07 -4.83 2.83
CA ASN A 127 9.05 -5.88 2.77
C ASN A 127 8.40 -6.03 1.39
N ARG A 128 8.70 -5.16 0.42
CA ARG A 128 8.25 -5.26 -0.98
C ARG A 128 9.07 -6.32 -1.73
N ILE A 129 8.73 -7.59 -1.55
CA ILE A 129 9.48 -8.74 -2.10
C ILE A 129 8.65 -9.64 -3.02
N ILE A 130 7.33 -9.44 -3.09
CA ILE A 130 6.44 -10.27 -3.90
C ILE A 130 6.50 -9.79 -5.34
N LYS A 131 7.07 -10.62 -6.23
CA LYS A 131 7.28 -10.26 -7.64
C LYS A 131 6.03 -10.35 -8.49
N GLU A 132 5.16 -11.31 -8.20
CA GLU A 132 3.95 -11.60 -8.96
C GLU A 132 2.72 -11.41 -8.07
N PHE A 133 1.79 -10.58 -8.53
CA PHE A 133 0.47 -10.48 -7.90
C PHE A 133 -0.34 -11.76 -8.17
N GLU A 134 -1.32 -12.04 -7.32
CA GLU A 134 -2.19 -13.21 -7.49
C GLU A 134 -3.56 -12.76 -7.98
N ALA A 135 -3.87 -13.03 -9.26
CA ALA A 135 -5.21 -12.84 -9.82
C ALA A 135 -6.21 -13.89 -9.33
N GLU A 136 -5.71 -15.09 -9.03
CA GLU A 136 -6.44 -16.28 -8.57
C GLU A 136 -5.72 -16.87 -7.35
N PRO A 137 -6.45 -17.56 -6.44
CA PRO A 137 -5.84 -18.07 -5.22
C PRO A 137 -4.89 -19.24 -5.51
N ASN A 138 -3.79 -19.28 -4.76
CA ASN A 138 -2.75 -20.29 -4.86
C ASN A 138 -2.44 -20.90 -3.48
N PHE A 139 -3.09 -22.03 -3.20
CA PHE A 139 -2.96 -22.80 -1.96
C PHE A 139 -1.72 -23.69 -1.87
N LYS A 140 -0.79 -23.60 -2.82
CA LYS A 140 0.40 -24.47 -2.82
C LYS A 140 1.31 -24.18 -1.63
N VAL A 141 1.64 -25.25 -0.90
CA VAL A 141 2.59 -25.24 0.21
C VAL A 141 3.69 -26.27 -0.02
N SER A 142 4.87 -26.00 0.54
CA SER A 142 6.02 -26.90 0.46
C SER A 142 5.84 -28.17 1.29
N ASP A 143 5.12 -28.07 2.40
CA ASP A 143 4.87 -29.16 3.36
C ASP A 143 3.52 -28.90 4.03
N SER A 144 2.49 -29.62 3.60
CA SER A 144 1.10 -29.45 4.08
C SER A 144 0.91 -29.88 5.54
N ASN A 145 1.83 -30.67 6.10
CA ASN A 145 1.78 -31.04 7.50
C ASN A 145 2.32 -29.93 8.42
N LYS A 146 3.01 -28.93 7.85
CA LYS A 146 3.62 -27.82 8.60
C LYS A 146 2.99 -26.48 8.28
N PHE A 147 2.49 -26.32 7.06
CA PHE A 147 2.00 -25.05 6.57
C PHE A 147 0.64 -25.17 5.93
N GLU A 148 -0.19 -24.19 6.25
CA GLU A 148 -1.50 -24.00 5.64
C GLU A 148 -1.55 -22.61 5.01
N ILE A 149 -2.29 -22.47 3.89
CA ILE A 149 -2.54 -21.18 3.26
C ILE A 149 -4.02 -20.87 3.42
N ARG A 150 -4.29 -19.69 3.98
CA ARG A 150 -5.63 -19.14 4.14
C ARG A 150 -5.69 -17.80 3.40
N TYR A 151 -6.75 -17.58 2.63
CA TYR A 151 -7.02 -16.28 2.02
C TYR A 151 -7.99 -15.53 2.91
N VAL A 152 -7.68 -14.28 3.16
CA VAL A 152 -8.50 -13.37 3.96
C VAL A 152 -8.65 -12.08 3.17
N ILE A 153 -9.86 -11.55 3.12
CA ILE A 153 -10.14 -10.25 2.49
C ILE A 153 -10.55 -9.28 3.58
N SER A 154 -10.00 -8.08 3.56
CA SER A 154 -10.53 -7.00 4.39
C SER A 154 -11.01 -5.85 3.52
N VAL A 155 -12.12 -5.24 3.89
CA VAL A 155 -12.77 -4.16 3.17
C VAL A 155 -12.92 -2.95 4.08
N ASP A 156 -12.39 -1.82 3.64
CA ASP A 156 -12.72 -0.52 4.21
C ASP A 156 -13.76 0.15 3.31
N VAL A 157 -14.93 0.46 3.88
CA VAL A 157 -16.13 0.85 3.13
C VAL A 157 -16.28 2.36 3.17
N ALA A 158 -16.30 2.97 2.00
CA ALA A 158 -16.52 4.39 1.84
C ALA A 158 -17.72 4.67 0.93
N ARG A 159 -18.33 5.84 1.13
CA ARG A 159 -19.37 6.36 0.26
C ARG A 159 -18.87 7.66 -0.35
N SER A 160 -18.89 7.74 -1.67
CA SER A 160 -18.56 8.95 -2.41
C SER A 160 -19.76 9.91 -2.44
N GLU A 161 -20.08 10.51 -1.29
CA GLU A 161 -21.01 11.65 -1.23
C GLU A 161 -20.23 12.91 -0.81
N GLY A 162 -19.84 13.76 -1.77
CA GLY A 162 -19.22 15.09 -1.54
C GLY A 162 -17.90 15.35 -2.28
N ASN A 163 -17.23 16.48 -1.97
CA ASN A 163 -15.95 16.93 -2.55
C ASN A 163 -14.72 16.08 -2.13
N GLN A 164 -14.91 14.95 -1.45
CA GLN A 164 -13.85 14.02 -1.05
C GLN A 164 -14.13 12.66 -1.69
N ASN A 165 -13.32 12.28 -2.66
CA ASN A 165 -13.34 10.96 -3.30
C ASN A 165 -12.79 9.92 -2.31
N ALA A 166 -13.63 9.43 -1.40
CA ALA A 166 -13.32 8.28 -0.56
C ALA A 166 -13.72 7.01 -1.31
N ASN A 167 -12.84 6.01 -1.31
CA ASN A 167 -13.02 4.80 -2.11
C ASN A 167 -13.16 3.58 -1.21
N THR A 168 -14.00 2.64 -1.61
CA THR A 168 -14.05 1.35 -0.92
C THR A 168 -12.83 0.55 -1.37
N VAL A 169 -12.04 0.06 -0.42
CA VAL A 169 -10.82 -0.71 -0.71
C VAL A 169 -10.94 -2.11 -0.15
N ALA A 170 -10.71 -3.12 -1.00
CA ALA A 170 -10.58 -4.50 -0.60
C ALA A 170 -9.13 -4.97 -0.70
N THR A 171 -8.52 -5.35 0.42
CA THR A 171 -7.17 -5.91 0.50
C THR A 171 -7.22 -7.43 0.59
N VAL A 172 -6.48 -8.11 -0.28
CA VAL A 172 -6.38 -9.57 -0.29
C VAL A 172 -5.08 -10.01 0.37
N GLY A 173 -5.20 -10.66 1.52
CA GLY A 173 -4.10 -11.22 2.29
C GLY A 173 -4.03 -12.74 2.14
N LYS A 174 -2.91 -13.23 1.62
CA LYS A 174 -2.53 -14.64 1.67
C LYS A 174 -1.78 -14.90 2.96
N VAL A 175 -2.43 -15.58 3.90
CA VAL A 175 -1.90 -15.90 5.22
C VAL A 175 -1.27 -17.29 5.18
N ARG A 176 0.04 -17.35 5.39
CA ARG A 176 0.76 -18.61 5.60
C ARG A 176 0.83 -18.88 7.09
N VAL A 177 0.12 -19.90 7.54
CA VAL A 177 0.08 -20.36 8.92
C VAL A 177 1.11 -21.46 9.10
N ASN A 178 1.89 -21.39 10.18
CA ASN A 178 2.75 -22.48 10.62
C ASN A 178 2.03 -23.29 11.70
N LEU A 179 1.61 -24.50 11.36
CA LEU A 179 0.80 -25.38 12.21
C LEU A 179 1.56 -25.88 13.46
N LEU A 180 2.90 -25.80 13.46
CA LEU A 180 3.71 -26.28 14.58
C LEU A 180 3.83 -25.27 15.72
N ASN A 181 3.73 -23.97 15.43
CA ASN A 181 3.93 -22.90 16.41
C ASN A 181 2.87 -21.79 16.37
N GLY A 182 1.89 -21.90 15.48
CA GLY A 182 0.81 -20.93 15.28
C GLY A 182 1.24 -19.62 14.60
N ASN A 183 2.53 -19.44 14.27
CA ASN A 183 3.00 -18.18 13.69
C ASN A 183 2.43 -17.98 12.28
N CYS A 184 1.99 -16.76 12.02
CA CYS A 184 1.42 -16.36 10.74
C CYS A 184 2.35 -15.39 10.01
N THR A 185 2.43 -15.53 8.68
CA THR A 185 3.08 -14.57 7.77
C THR A 185 2.08 -14.19 6.69
N THR A 186 1.87 -12.89 6.50
CA THR A 186 0.85 -12.37 5.58
C THR A 186 1.50 -11.81 4.34
N SER A 187 1.06 -12.25 3.17
CA SER A 187 1.45 -11.68 1.88
C SER A 187 0.28 -10.91 1.31
N ILE A 188 0.44 -9.60 1.09
CA ILE A 188 -0.57 -8.77 0.42
C ILE A 188 -0.41 -8.98 -1.07
N VAL A 189 -1.28 -9.79 -1.65
CA VAL A 189 -1.14 -10.30 -3.02
C VAL A 189 -1.94 -9.50 -4.04
N ASN A 190 -2.96 -8.77 -3.59
CA ASN A 190 -3.75 -7.88 -4.43
C ASN A 190 -4.53 -6.86 -3.58
N MET A 191 -4.89 -5.73 -4.21
CA MET A 191 -5.79 -4.72 -3.66
C MET A 191 -6.71 -4.21 -4.75
N PHE A 192 -8.00 -4.10 -4.42
CA PHE A 192 -9.04 -3.61 -5.30
C PHE A 192 -9.62 -2.32 -4.74
N VAL A 193 -9.93 -1.39 -5.63
CA VAL A 193 -10.50 -0.08 -5.30
C VAL A 193 -11.80 0.06 -6.07
N PHE A 194 -12.87 0.39 -5.36
CA PHE A 194 -14.19 0.62 -5.91
C PHE A 194 -14.56 2.09 -5.73
N HIS A 195 -14.97 2.74 -6.81
CA HIS A 195 -15.27 4.17 -6.86
C HIS A 195 -16.77 4.37 -7.07
N GLY A 196 -17.40 5.33 -6.37
CA GLY A 196 -18.65 5.91 -6.87
C GLY A 196 -19.94 5.09 -6.70
N GLU A 197 -19.87 3.86 -6.18
CA GLU A 197 -20.92 2.85 -6.37
C GLU A 197 -21.92 2.74 -5.22
N HIS A 198 -23.12 2.24 -5.54
CA HIS A 198 -24.16 1.97 -4.54
C HIS A 198 -23.72 0.83 -3.61
N PHE A 199 -24.17 0.81 -2.35
CA PHE A 199 -23.76 -0.22 -1.38
C PHE A 199 -24.08 -1.65 -1.82
N GLU A 200 -25.15 -1.82 -2.61
CA GLU A 200 -25.51 -3.12 -3.19
C GLU A 200 -24.46 -3.60 -4.20
N GLU A 201 -24.02 -2.75 -5.11
CA GLU A 201 -22.98 -3.06 -6.11
C GLU A 201 -21.65 -3.37 -5.42
N GLN A 202 -21.29 -2.57 -4.41
CA GLN A 202 -20.11 -2.82 -3.59
C GLN A 202 -20.20 -4.18 -2.88
N ALA A 203 -21.36 -4.53 -2.31
CA ALA A 203 -21.57 -5.82 -1.65
C ALA A 203 -21.41 -6.98 -2.64
N ILE A 204 -21.99 -6.89 -3.84
CA ILE A 204 -21.82 -7.90 -4.90
C ILE A 204 -20.35 -8.08 -5.26
N LYS A 205 -19.61 -6.99 -5.46
CA LYS A 205 -18.17 -7.06 -5.78
C LYS A 205 -17.34 -7.66 -4.67
N VAL A 206 -17.64 -7.31 -3.42
CA VAL A 206 -16.98 -7.89 -2.25
C VAL A 206 -17.24 -9.39 -2.18
N LYS A 207 -18.49 -9.85 -2.32
CA LYS A 207 -18.82 -11.28 -2.35
C LYS A 207 -18.12 -12.00 -3.49
N LYS A 208 -18.14 -11.43 -4.70
CA LYS A 208 -17.45 -11.97 -5.87
C LYS A 208 -15.96 -12.14 -5.61
N LEU A 209 -15.31 -11.17 -4.97
CA LEU A 209 -13.91 -11.30 -4.55
C LEU A 209 -13.72 -12.39 -3.48
N THR A 210 -14.59 -12.47 -2.47
CA THR A 210 -14.55 -13.51 -1.43
C THR A 210 -14.61 -14.91 -2.04
N PHE A 211 -15.53 -15.15 -2.99
CA PHE A 211 -15.62 -16.43 -3.69
C PHE A 211 -14.46 -16.68 -4.64
N LYS A 212 -14.05 -15.66 -5.40
CA LYS A 212 -12.92 -15.75 -6.33
C LYS A 212 -11.65 -16.22 -5.64
N TYR A 213 -11.30 -15.61 -4.52
CA TYR A 213 -10.12 -15.99 -3.74
C TYR A 213 -10.35 -17.17 -2.79
N LYS A 214 -11.57 -17.73 -2.75
CA LYS A 214 -12.00 -18.74 -1.76
C LYS A 214 -11.57 -18.32 -0.35
N ALA A 215 -11.84 -17.06 -0.03
CA ALA A 215 -11.42 -16.46 1.22
C ALA A 215 -12.19 -17.10 2.38
N GLU A 216 -11.46 -17.45 3.43
CA GLU A 216 -12.02 -18.01 4.66
C GLU A 216 -12.86 -16.96 5.40
N MET A 217 -12.48 -15.69 5.30
CA MET A 217 -13.16 -14.60 5.98
C MET A 217 -13.07 -13.29 5.18
N CYS A 218 -14.17 -12.54 5.18
CA CYS A 218 -14.27 -11.16 4.76
C CYS A 218 -14.39 -10.27 6.00
N ILE A 219 -13.42 -9.41 6.27
CA ILE A 219 -13.43 -8.47 7.40
C ILE A 219 -13.90 -7.10 6.92
N ALA A 220 -14.89 -6.52 7.59
CA ALA A 220 -15.30 -5.14 7.31
C ALA A 220 -15.60 -4.40 8.62
N ASP A 221 -15.24 -3.11 8.72
CA ASP A 221 -15.76 -2.26 9.80
C ASP A 221 -17.23 -1.97 9.50
N LEU A 222 -18.13 -2.48 10.34
CA LEU A 222 -19.57 -2.34 10.17
C LEU A 222 -20.16 -1.15 10.95
N ASN A 223 -19.32 -0.24 11.43
CA ASN A 223 -19.78 1.00 12.05
C ASN A 223 -20.03 2.10 11.01
N GLY A 224 -20.92 3.03 11.32
CA GLY A 224 -21.21 4.18 10.46
C GLY A 224 -21.68 3.76 9.07
N LEU A 225 -20.88 4.09 8.04
CA LEU A 225 -21.17 3.72 6.64
C LEU A 225 -21.15 2.20 6.41
N GLY A 226 -20.33 1.46 7.18
CA GLY A 226 -20.24 0.01 7.08
C GLY A 226 -21.52 -0.74 7.48
N ALA A 227 -22.39 -0.11 8.28
CA ALA A 227 -23.71 -0.69 8.57
C ALA A 227 -24.57 -0.79 7.31
N GLY A 228 -24.40 0.15 6.37
CA GLY A 228 -25.12 0.15 5.10
C GLY A 228 -24.74 -1.01 4.19
N ILE A 229 -23.45 -1.36 4.10
CA ILE A 229 -23.04 -2.54 3.32
C ILE A 229 -23.46 -3.84 4.00
N ALA A 230 -23.50 -3.87 5.34
CA ALA A 230 -23.86 -5.07 6.11
C ALA A 230 -25.25 -5.58 5.72
N ASP A 231 -26.22 -4.68 5.57
CA ASP A 231 -27.60 -5.03 5.20
C ASP A 231 -27.73 -5.72 3.82
N TYR A 232 -26.81 -5.42 2.89
CA TYR A 232 -26.75 -6.09 1.58
C TYR A 232 -25.93 -7.37 1.65
N MET A 233 -24.86 -7.40 2.46
CA MET A 233 -24.04 -8.60 2.63
C MET A 233 -24.83 -9.77 3.23
N VAL A 234 -25.75 -9.49 4.16
CA VAL A 234 -26.62 -10.51 4.80
C VAL A 234 -27.82 -10.96 3.96
N LYS A 235 -27.98 -10.43 2.74
CA LYS A 235 -29.03 -10.82 1.80
C LYS A 235 -28.43 -11.55 0.61
N GLU A 236 -29.25 -12.29 -0.11
CA GLU A 236 -28.87 -12.78 -1.42
C GLU A 236 -28.76 -11.61 -2.40
N ASN A 237 -27.75 -11.65 -3.28
CA ASN A 237 -27.60 -10.68 -4.37
C ASN A 237 -27.39 -11.41 -5.69
N ILE A 238 -27.81 -10.79 -6.78
CA ILE A 238 -27.62 -11.29 -8.14
C ILE A 238 -26.77 -10.27 -8.89
N ASP A 239 -25.68 -10.71 -9.52
CA ASP A 239 -24.88 -9.80 -10.35
C ASP A 239 -25.52 -9.54 -11.71
N GLU A 240 -24.91 -8.60 -12.45
CA GLU A 240 -25.33 -8.21 -13.81
C GLU A 240 -25.30 -9.38 -14.83
N HIS A 241 -24.61 -10.48 -14.53
CA HIS A 241 -24.52 -11.67 -15.37
C HIS A 241 -25.46 -12.79 -14.91
N GLY A 242 -26.25 -12.57 -13.86
CA GLY A 242 -27.17 -13.56 -13.30
C GLY A 242 -26.52 -14.54 -12.32
N GLU A 243 -25.29 -14.30 -11.88
CA GLU A 243 -24.63 -15.09 -10.83
C GLU A 243 -25.23 -14.75 -9.47
N ILE A 244 -25.69 -15.78 -8.75
CA ILE A 244 -26.34 -15.64 -7.45
C ILE A 244 -25.28 -15.78 -6.35
N PHE A 245 -25.19 -14.78 -5.50
CA PHE A 245 -24.31 -14.76 -4.34
C PHE A 245 -25.12 -14.95 -3.05
N PRO A 246 -24.87 -16.01 -2.28
CA PRO A 246 -25.63 -16.31 -1.08
C PRO A 246 -25.45 -15.22 -0.01
N PRO A 247 -26.37 -15.14 0.97
CA PRO A 247 -26.23 -14.27 2.11
C PRO A 247 -25.01 -14.65 2.96
N PHE A 248 -24.28 -13.66 3.47
CA PHE A 248 -23.21 -13.88 4.44
C PHE A 248 -23.76 -13.70 5.84
N SER A 249 -23.37 -14.58 6.76
CA SER A 249 -23.62 -14.38 8.18
C SER A 249 -22.41 -13.79 8.89
N ILE A 250 -22.69 -12.94 9.89
CA ILE A 250 -21.65 -12.28 10.67
C ILE A 250 -21.24 -13.19 11.83
N VAL A 251 -19.98 -13.59 11.85
CA VAL A 251 -19.48 -14.62 12.78
C VAL A 251 -19.33 -14.13 14.22
N ASN A 252 -19.15 -12.83 14.43
CA ASN A 252 -18.85 -12.23 15.72
C ASN A 252 -19.90 -11.22 16.20
N ASP A 253 -21.10 -11.23 15.60
CA ASP A 253 -22.20 -10.34 15.97
C ASP A 253 -23.57 -11.02 15.87
N GLU A 254 -24.07 -11.45 17.03
CA GLU A 254 -25.37 -12.13 17.17
C GLU A 254 -26.57 -11.25 16.76
N ARG A 255 -26.42 -9.92 16.70
CA ARG A 255 -27.52 -9.01 16.34
C ARG A 255 -28.06 -9.25 14.94
N PHE A 256 -27.22 -9.80 14.06
CA PHE A 256 -27.56 -10.13 12.69
C PHE A 256 -28.02 -11.57 12.51
N ASP A 257 -28.03 -12.38 13.58
CA ASP A 257 -28.48 -13.78 13.52
C ASP A 257 -29.95 -13.90 13.11
N LYS A 258 -30.76 -12.89 13.42
CA LYS A 258 -32.16 -12.80 12.97
C LYS A 258 -32.34 -12.75 11.45
N TYR A 259 -31.28 -12.43 10.71
CA TYR A 259 -31.28 -12.40 9.24
C TYR A 259 -30.65 -13.65 8.62
N LYS A 260 -30.15 -14.59 9.43
CA LYS A 260 -29.61 -15.86 8.93
C LYS A 260 -30.72 -16.66 8.25
N THR A 261 -30.43 -17.10 7.05
CA THR A 261 -31.17 -18.10 6.29
C THR A 261 -30.39 -19.41 6.28
N ASP A 262 -31.01 -20.51 5.84
CA ASP A 262 -30.33 -21.82 5.74
C ASP A 262 -29.13 -21.78 4.77
N ASP A 263 -29.14 -20.87 3.79
CA ASP A 263 -28.07 -20.67 2.80
C ASP A 263 -27.00 -19.67 3.26
N SER A 264 -27.07 -19.16 4.50
CA SER A 264 -26.16 -18.12 4.99
C SER A 264 -24.77 -18.66 5.33
N LEU A 265 -23.74 -18.19 4.60
CA LEU A 265 -22.36 -18.63 4.81
C LEU A 265 -21.64 -17.79 5.89
N PRO A 266 -20.95 -18.39 6.86
CA PRO A 266 -20.26 -17.69 7.96
C PRO A 266 -18.94 -17.04 7.50
N LEU A 267 -19.03 -16.10 6.57
CA LEU A 267 -17.89 -15.51 5.86
C LEU A 267 -17.67 -14.02 6.17
N LEU A 268 -18.49 -13.39 7.01
CA LEU A 268 -18.34 -11.96 7.34
C LEU A 268 -17.90 -11.78 8.81
N TYR A 269 -16.83 -11.02 9.01
CA TYR A 269 -16.34 -10.64 10.33
C TYR A 269 -16.49 -9.12 10.50
N ALA A 270 -17.23 -8.71 11.53
CA ALA A 270 -17.44 -7.31 11.85
C ALA A 270 -16.28 -6.75 12.68
N MET A 271 -15.48 -5.86 12.11
CA MET A 271 -14.44 -5.17 12.88
C MET A 271 -15.07 -4.16 13.84
N ARG A 272 -14.70 -4.26 15.12
CA ARG A 272 -15.11 -3.32 16.18
C ARG A 272 -13.90 -2.52 16.62
N SER A 273 -13.64 -1.39 15.95
CA SER A 273 -12.48 -0.53 16.21
C SER A 273 -12.61 0.34 17.47
N GLN A 274 -13.82 0.49 18.03
CA GLN A 274 -14.08 1.30 19.23
C GLN A 274 -13.31 0.80 20.45
N GLY A 275 -12.50 1.67 21.07
CA GLY A 275 -11.73 1.37 22.28
C GLY A 275 -10.45 0.55 22.07
N ILE A 276 -10.23 -0.01 20.87
CA ILE A 276 -9.02 -0.79 20.53
C ILE A 276 -8.24 -0.24 19.32
N ALA A 277 -8.69 0.87 18.71
CA ALA A 277 -8.06 1.48 17.55
C ALA A 277 -6.54 1.68 17.71
N GLY A 278 -6.10 2.18 18.86
CA GLY A 278 -4.67 2.34 19.15
C GLY A 278 -3.89 1.01 19.13
N ALA A 279 -4.49 -0.07 19.64
CA ALA A 279 -3.88 -1.40 19.61
C ALA A 279 -3.83 -1.98 18.19
N ILE A 280 -4.83 -1.70 17.36
CA ILE A 280 -4.84 -2.08 15.94
C ILE A 280 -3.68 -1.41 15.20
N HIS A 281 -3.52 -0.09 15.36
CA HIS A 281 -2.43 0.67 14.74
C HIS A 281 -1.05 0.14 15.15
N VAL A 282 -0.84 -0.11 16.45
CA VAL A 282 0.43 -0.63 16.98
C VAL A 282 0.70 -2.07 16.50
N ASN A 283 -0.33 -2.91 16.43
CA ASN A 283 -0.21 -4.26 15.89
C ASN A 283 0.22 -4.24 14.41
N CYS A 284 -0.42 -3.38 13.60
CA CYS A 284 -0.05 -3.19 12.20
C CYS A 284 1.44 -2.80 12.07
N LEU A 285 1.88 -1.79 12.83
CA LEU A 285 3.28 -1.37 12.87
C LEU A 285 4.21 -2.53 13.25
N SER A 286 3.91 -3.23 14.35
CA SER A 286 4.74 -4.34 14.83
C SER A 286 4.88 -5.47 13.82
N GLN A 287 3.81 -5.84 13.10
CA GLN A 287 3.87 -6.91 12.10
C GLN A 287 4.69 -6.52 10.87
N ILE A 288 4.58 -5.26 10.44
CA ILE A 288 5.37 -4.76 9.31
C ILE A 288 6.85 -4.63 9.72
N SER A 289 7.15 -4.03 10.87
CA SER A 289 8.54 -3.89 11.35
C SER A 289 9.23 -5.23 11.59
N SER A 290 8.49 -6.26 12.02
CA SER A 290 9.02 -7.63 12.21
C SER A 290 9.09 -8.46 10.93
N SER A 291 8.85 -7.86 9.76
CA SER A 291 8.88 -8.52 8.45
C SER A 291 7.90 -9.69 8.30
N LYS A 292 6.83 -9.73 9.13
CA LYS A 292 5.72 -10.71 9.01
C LYS A 292 4.78 -10.39 7.85
N VAL A 293 4.79 -9.16 7.35
CA VAL A 293 3.97 -8.72 6.21
C VAL A 293 4.85 -8.54 4.99
N LYS A 294 4.46 -9.12 3.86
CA LYS A 294 5.13 -9.01 2.56
C LYS A 294 4.23 -8.28 1.58
N PHE A 295 4.82 -7.40 0.78
CA PHE A 295 4.12 -6.56 -0.19
C PHE A 295 4.63 -6.82 -1.61
N LEU A 296 3.85 -6.41 -2.60
CA LEU A 296 4.28 -6.39 -3.99
C LEU A 296 5.47 -5.46 -4.20
N ILE A 297 6.36 -5.82 -5.11
CA ILE A 297 7.50 -5.00 -5.53
C ILE A 297 7.05 -3.64 -6.09
N ASP A 298 8.00 -2.76 -6.32
CA ASP A 298 7.76 -1.46 -6.95
C ASP A 298 7.17 -1.60 -8.35
N GLU A 299 6.27 -0.70 -8.74
CA GLU A 299 5.61 -0.74 -10.05
C GLU A 299 6.61 -0.58 -11.21
N MET A 300 7.72 0.13 -11.02
CA MET A 300 8.76 0.24 -12.05
C MET A 300 9.54 -1.07 -12.21
N GLU A 301 9.82 -1.74 -11.09
CA GLU A 301 10.44 -3.07 -11.10
C GLU A 301 9.49 -4.11 -11.73
N ALA A 302 8.21 -4.09 -11.35
CA ALA A 302 7.18 -4.94 -11.91
C ALA A 302 7.02 -4.71 -13.41
N LYS A 303 6.97 -3.45 -13.87
CA LYS A 303 6.91 -3.10 -15.29
C LYS A 303 8.10 -3.67 -16.05
N THR A 304 9.30 -3.59 -15.47
CA THR A 304 10.50 -4.17 -16.07
C THR A 304 10.37 -5.69 -16.21
N ILE A 305 9.89 -6.39 -15.18
CA ILE A 305 9.68 -7.84 -15.22
C ILE A 305 8.60 -8.23 -16.24
N LEU A 306 7.46 -7.54 -16.25
CA LEU A 306 6.31 -7.84 -17.12
C LEU A 306 6.56 -7.51 -18.60
N THR A 307 7.51 -6.62 -18.88
CA THR A 307 7.92 -6.26 -20.24
C THR A 307 9.13 -7.06 -20.73
N GLN A 308 9.72 -7.91 -19.87
CA GLN A 308 10.82 -8.80 -20.20
C GLN A 308 10.32 -10.25 -20.37
N GLY A 309 10.79 -10.94 -21.41
CA GLY A 309 10.50 -12.36 -21.64
C GLY A 309 9.64 -12.65 -22.88
N ARG A 310 9.24 -13.93 -23.03
CA ARG A 310 8.51 -14.44 -24.21
C ARG A 310 7.03 -13.99 -24.27
N ASN A 311 6.45 -13.63 -23.13
CA ASN A 311 5.06 -13.15 -23.00
C ASN A 311 5.04 -11.66 -22.64
N LYS A 312 5.70 -10.84 -23.47
CA LYS A 312 5.77 -9.40 -23.27
C LYS A 312 4.36 -8.81 -23.32
N LEU A 313 3.98 -8.11 -22.25
CA LEU A 313 2.72 -7.40 -22.19
C LEU A 313 2.89 -5.97 -22.70
N GLU A 314 1.92 -5.49 -23.49
CA GLU A 314 1.91 -4.13 -24.03
C GLU A 314 0.52 -3.50 -23.91
N GLY A 315 0.48 -2.17 -23.93
CA GLY A 315 -0.76 -1.40 -23.93
C GLY A 315 -1.63 -1.65 -22.69
N LYS A 316 -2.92 -1.93 -22.93
CA LYS A 316 -3.94 -2.00 -21.89
C LYS A 316 -3.73 -3.16 -20.89
N GLU A 317 -3.32 -4.33 -21.37
CA GLU A 317 -3.10 -5.51 -20.50
C GLU A 317 -1.95 -5.29 -19.52
N LEU A 318 -0.88 -4.60 -19.95
CA LEU A 318 0.21 -4.22 -19.06
C LEU A 318 -0.28 -3.28 -17.95
N ASN A 319 -1.06 -2.26 -18.31
CA ASN A 319 -1.57 -1.31 -17.34
C ASN A 319 -2.48 -1.99 -16.31
N GLU A 320 -3.39 -2.86 -16.74
CA GLU A 320 -4.27 -3.62 -15.85
C GLU A 320 -3.48 -4.50 -14.85
N LYS A 321 -2.41 -5.16 -15.32
CA LYS A 321 -1.54 -5.96 -14.44
C LYS A 321 -0.61 -5.14 -13.55
N LEU A 322 -0.41 -3.85 -13.83
CA LEU A 322 0.36 -2.95 -12.98
C LEU A 322 -0.45 -2.36 -11.82
N ILE A 323 -1.79 -2.33 -11.93
CA ILE A 323 -2.69 -1.78 -10.89
C ILE A 323 -2.40 -2.34 -9.48
N PRO A 324 -2.19 -3.65 -9.26
CA PRO A 324 -1.89 -4.18 -7.93
C PRO A 324 -0.60 -3.61 -7.32
N TYR A 325 0.42 -3.41 -8.14
CA TYR A 325 1.71 -2.84 -7.72
C TYR A 325 1.57 -1.34 -7.42
N MET A 326 0.82 -0.61 -8.26
CA MET A 326 0.49 0.79 -8.02
C MET A 326 -0.29 0.98 -6.72
N ASN A 327 -1.30 0.13 -6.45
CA ASN A 327 -2.05 0.16 -5.19
C ASN A 327 -1.13 -0.07 -3.97
N THR A 328 -0.10 -0.90 -4.11
CA THR A 328 0.91 -1.09 -3.05
C THR A 328 1.75 0.16 -2.82
N THR A 329 2.09 0.89 -3.88
CA THR A 329 2.77 2.19 -3.78
C THR A 329 1.86 3.25 -3.16
N PHE A 330 0.57 3.25 -3.50
CA PHE A 330 -0.41 4.16 -2.92
C PHE A 330 -0.65 3.87 -1.44
N LEU A 331 -0.71 2.59 -1.05
CA LEU A 331 -0.72 2.18 0.35
C LEU A 331 0.52 2.71 1.10
N LYS A 332 1.72 2.61 0.49
CA LYS A 332 2.96 3.17 1.08
C LYS A 332 2.82 4.69 1.30
N ASP A 333 2.31 5.42 0.31
CA ASP A 333 2.06 6.86 0.41
C ASP A 333 1.05 7.22 1.50
N GLU A 334 -0.06 6.48 1.60
CA GLU A 334 -1.07 6.65 2.65
C GLU A 334 -0.45 6.45 4.03
N MET A 335 0.35 5.39 4.22
CA MET A 335 1.03 5.09 5.48
C MET A 335 2.03 6.17 5.88
N LEU A 336 2.86 6.65 4.94
CA LEU A 336 3.83 7.73 5.21
C LEU A 336 3.17 9.08 5.49
N ASN A 337 1.91 9.23 5.12
CA ASN A 337 1.12 10.42 5.40
C ASN A 337 0.42 10.39 6.78
N LEU A 338 0.64 9.35 7.59
CA LEU A 338 0.06 9.22 8.93
C LEU A 338 1.04 9.65 10.02
N ARG A 339 0.55 10.47 10.95
CA ARG A 339 1.26 10.85 12.18
C ARG A 339 0.50 10.38 13.41
N ALA A 340 1.23 9.92 14.41
CA ALA A 340 0.65 9.62 15.71
C ALA A 340 0.28 10.90 16.45
N LYS A 341 -0.94 10.95 17.00
CA LYS A 341 -1.37 11.95 17.98
C LYS A 341 -1.90 11.23 19.21
N GLN A 342 -1.40 11.66 20.37
CA GLN A 342 -1.94 11.22 21.64
C GLN A 342 -3.24 11.99 21.93
N ALA A 343 -4.37 11.28 21.93
CA ALA A 343 -5.68 11.83 22.31
C ALA A 343 -6.06 11.27 23.69
N GLY A 344 -5.49 11.86 24.74
CA GLY A 344 -5.64 11.34 26.10
C GLY A 344 -4.91 10.00 26.28
N LYS A 345 -5.63 8.92 26.58
CA LYS A 345 -5.05 7.57 26.69
C LYS A 345 -4.94 6.84 25.34
N ASP A 346 -5.65 7.33 24.32
CA ASP A 346 -5.75 6.64 23.04
C ASP A 346 -4.74 7.20 22.03
N LEU A 347 -4.14 6.29 21.27
CA LEU A 347 -3.31 6.61 20.11
C LEU A 347 -4.23 6.77 18.88
N VAL A 348 -4.21 7.95 18.27
CA VAL A 348 -4.98 8.26 17.07
C VAL A 348 -4.02 8.60 15.94
N LEU A 349 -4.25 8.03 14.75
CA LEU A 349 -3.52 8.41 13.55
C LEU A 349 -4.21 9.56 12.83
N ASP A 350 -3.51 10.68 12.70
CA ASP A 350 -3.96 11.85 11.94
C ASP A 350 -3.24 11.93 10.60
N ARG A 351 -3.93 12.44 9.58
CA ARG A 351 -3.38 12.63 8.23
C ARG A 351 -2.62 13.95 8.16
N ILE A 352 -1.41 13.90 7.62
CA ILE A 352 -0.55 15.07 7.42
C ILE A 352 -1.11 15.92 6.27
N ASN A 353 -1.27 15.31 5.10
CA ASN A 353 -2.01 15.87 3.97
C ASN A 353 -3.44 15.32 3.98
N LYS A 354 -4.44 16.19 4.14
CA LYS A 354 -5.87 15.81 4.16
C LYS A 354 -6.41 15.38 2.81
N LYS A 355 -5.71 15.66 1.70
CA LYS A 355 -6.10 15.22 0.35
C LYS A 355 -5.88 13.74 0.14
N VAL A 356 -4.94 13.13 0.86
CA VAL A 356 -4.65 11.70 0.79
C VAL A 356 -5.60 11.00 1.76
N GLN A 357 -6.37 10.03 1.26
CA GLN A 357 -7.23 9.21 2.09
C GLN A 357 -6.41 8.15 2.85
N LYS A 358 -7.06 7.33 3.67
CA LYS A 358 -6.39 6.25 4.42
C LYS A 358 -7.08 4.91 4.21
N ASP A 359 -7.82 4.77 3.12
CA ASP A 359 -8.75 3.67 2.90
C ASP A 359 -7.99 2.34 2.67
N ARG A 360 -6.83 2.37 1.98
CA ARG A 360 -5.98 1.18 1.82
C ARG A 360 -5.29 0.82 3.13
N PHE A 361 -4.84 1.82 3.87
CA PHE A 361 -4.24 1.60 5.19
C PHE A 361 -5.25 0.97 6.16
N SER A 362 -6.48 1.48 6.21
CA SER A 362 -7.52 0.97 7.11
C SER A 362 -7.98 -0.44 6.72
N SER A 363 -8.10 -0.74 5.43
CA SER A 363 -8.31 -2.12 4.96
C SER A 363 -7.16 -3.07 5.38
N LEU A 364 -5.91 -2.62 5.27
CA LEU A 364 -4.75 -3.43 5.69
C LEU A 364 -4.71 -3.68 7.20
N GLU A 365 -4.93 -2.66 8.03
CA GLU A 365 -4.80 -2.80 9.49
C GLU A 365 -5.85 -3.75 10.08
N TYR A 366 -7.07 -3.73 9.53
CA TYR A 366 -8.15 -4.67 9.93
C TYR A 366 -7.80 -6.11 9.54
N LEU A 367 -7.24 -6.31 8.35
CA LEU A 367 -6.74 -7.63 7.93
C LEU A 367 -5.69 -8.16 8.90
N LEU A 368 -4.69 -7.35 9.23
CA LEU A 368 -3.60 -7.75 10.12
C LEU A 368 -4.06 -7.95 11.57
N TRP A 369 -5.11 -7.26 12.00
CA TRP A 369 -5.74 -7.50 13.30
C TRP A 369 -6.41 -8.87 13.34
N TYR A 370 -7.20 -9.22 12.33
CA TYR A 370 -7.82 -10.54 12.24
C TYR A 370 -6.79 -11.67 12.18
N VAL A 371 -5.70 -11.50 11.42
CA VAL A 371 -4.59 -12.47 11.39
C VAL A 371 -3.96 -12.65 12.76
N LYS A 372 -3.83 -11.58 13.54
CA LYS A 372 -3.35 -11.68 14.93
C LYS A 372 -4.29 -12.52 15.79
N GLU A 373 -5.60 -12.34 15.67
CA GLU A 373 -6.58 -13.16 16.40
C GLU A 373 -6.49 -14.64 16.03
N ILE A 374 -6.25 -14.96 14.75
CA ILE A 374 -5.98 -16.34 14.31
C ILE A 374 -4.68 -16.87 14.95
N GLU A 375 -3.60 -16.10 14.88
CA GLU A 375 -2.29 -16.47 15.45
C GLU A 375 -2.37 -16.71 16.96
N ASP A 376 -3.10 -15.87 17.69
CA ASP A 376 -3.27 -15.98 19.14
C ASP A 376 -4.09 -17.24 19.51
N LYS A 377 -5.21 -17.50 18.82
CA LYS A 377 -6.04 -18.71 19.01
C LYS A 377 -5.25 -20.00 18.76
N LEU A 378 -4.53 -20.08 17.65
CA LEU A 378 -3.71 -21.26 17.31
C LEU A 378 -2.61 -21.51 18.35
N LYS A 379 -2.01 -20.45 18.90
CA LYS A 379 -1.00 -20.57 19.96
C LYS A 379 -1.60 -21.04 21.28
N GLU A 380 -2.82 -20.63 21.61
CA GLU A 380 -3.53 -21.11 22.79
C GLU A 380 -3.88 -22.59 22.66
N GLU A 381 -4.39 -23.01 21.50
CA GLU A 381 -4.70 -24.41 21.20
C GLU A 381 -3.47 -25.30 21.32
N LEU A 382 -2.35 -24.90 20.70
CA LEU A 382 -1.07 -25.64 20.78
C LEU A 382 -0.51 -25.73 22.21
N LYS A 383 -0.73 -24.72 23.05
CA LYS A 383 -0.34 -24.75 24.47
C LYS A 383 -1.24 -25.64 25.32
N SER A 384 -2.52 -25.71 24.96
CA SER A 384 -3.54 -26.48 25.69
C SER A 384 -3.39 -27.99 25.51
N GLY A 385 -2.62 -28.45 24.51
CA GLY A 385 -2.36 -29.88 24.29
C GLY A 385 -3.57 -30.68 23.81
N ASN A 386 -4.68 -30.03 23.48
CA ASN A 386 -5.82 -30.68 22.83
C ASN A 386 -5.44 -31.06 21.40
N ASN A 387 -5.02 -32.32 21.26
CA ASN A 387 -4.74 -32.98 20.00
C ASN A 387 -6.00 -33.70 19.48
N ASP A 388 -7.19 -33.18 19.81
CA ASP A 388 -8.46 -33.69 19.30
C ASP A 388 -8.72 -33.06 17.93
N ASP A 389 -8.67 -33.93 16.92
CA ASP A 389 -9.08 -33.76 15.52
C ASP A 389 -9.32 -32.33 15.04
N ILE A 390 -8.38 -31.84 14.22
CA ILE A 390 -8.56 -30.68 13.34
C ILE A 390 -9.75 -30.96 12.41
N THR A 391 -10.94 -30.63 12.89
CA THR A 391 -12.18 -30.51 12.14
C THR A 391 -12.77 -29.15 12.47
N PHE A 392 -12.19 -28.11 11.89
CA PHE A 392 -13.02 -26.95 11.56
C PHE A 392 -13.94 -27.42 10.45
N VAL A 393 -15.24 -27.37 10.71
CA VAL A 393 -16.24 -27.79 9.74
C VAL A 393 -16.12 -26.88 8.52
N LEU A 394 -15.47 -27.41 7.49
CA LEU A 394 -15.59 -26.94 6.11
C LEU A 394 -17.05 -27.18 5.74
N TRP A 395 -17.84 -26.11 5.72
CA TRP A 395 -19.12 -26.09 5.02
C TRP A 395 -18.91 -25.46 3.65
#